data_AF-A0A1A6FUQ4-F1
#
_entry.id   AF-A0A1A6FUQ4-F1
#
_cell.length_a   1.000
_cell.length_b   1.000
_cell.length_c   1.000
_cell.angle_alpha   90.00
_cell.angle_beta   90.00
_cell.angle_gamma   90.00
#
_symmetry.space_group_name_H-M   'P 1'
#
loop_
_entity.id
_entity.type
_entity.pdbx_description
1 polymer ?
#
loop_
_entity_poly.entity_id
_entity_poly.type
_entity_poly.pdbx_seq_one_letter_code
_entity_poly.pdbx_strand_id
1 'polypeptide(L)'
;SAEDRPHPQCLSLGIHEAGKTLDKHQAHLCVLASNCGKPMYIKLVEALCGEHQINLIKVDDNKKLGEWIGLEIEGGGSLVNWVVVKDYGKESQAKDAIKEYFRCKK
;
A
#
# COMPACT_ATOMS: atom_id res chain seq x y z
N SER A 1 -17.22 -10.70 -23.44
CA SER A 1 -17.54 -9.85 -22.29
C SER A 1 -16.46 -10.00 -21.23
N ALA A 2 -15.38 -9.23 -21.34
CA ALA A 2 -14.41 -9.08 -20.26
C ALA A 2 -14.68 -7.70 -19.66
N GLU A 3 -14.90 -7.67 -18.36
CA GLU A 3 -15.40 -6.55 -17.60
C GLU A 3 -14.62 -5.27 -17.88
N ASP A 4 -15.30 -4.28 -18.47
CA ASP A 4 -14.93 -2.88 -18.35
C ASP A 4 -15.11 -2.50 -16.87
N ARG A 5 -14.10 -2.83 -16.07
CA ARG A 5 -14.07 -2.40 -14.67
C ARG A 5 -13.70 -0.92 -14.67
N PRO A 6 -14.48 -0.06 -14.01
CA PRO A 6 -14.16 1.35 -13.87
C PRO A 6 -12.73 1.44 -13.32
N HIS A 7 -11.84 2.16 -14.02
CA HIS A 7 -10.43 2.29 -13.67
C HIS A 7 -10.31 2.48 -12.15
N PRO A 8 -9.96 1.43 -11.38
CA PRO A 8 -9.99 1.53 -9.94
C PRO A 8 -8.87 2.49 -9.56
N GLN A 9 -9.17 3.46 -8.71
CA GLN A 9 -8.19 4.37 -8.13
C GLN A 9 -6.91 3.60 -7.81
N CYS A 10 -5.79 3.99 -8.44
CA CYS A 10 -4.53 3.25 -8.42
C CYS A 10 -3.98 3.01 -6.99
N LEU A 11 -4.48 3.80 -6.02
CA LEU A 11 -4.22 3.65 -4.59
C LEU A 11 -5.51 3.41 -3.81
N SER A 12 -5.47 2.48 -2.88
CA SER A 12 -6.44 2.34 -1.80
C SER A 12 -5.87 2.84 -0.48
N LEU A 13 -6.60 3.78 0.13
CA LEU A 13 -6.26 4.42 1.39
C LEU A 13 -7.25 3.95 2.46
N GLY A 14 -6.75 3.61 3.65
CA GLY A 14 -7.57 3.22 4.79
C GLY A 14 -7.82 1.71 4.94
N ILE A 15 -8.26 1.31 6.13
CA ILE A 15 -8.23 -0.09 6.58
C ILE A 15 -9.18 -0.99 5.79
N HIS A 16 -10.40 -0.51 5.59
CA HIS A 16 -11.44 -1.29 4.94
C HIS A 16 -11.16 -1.52 3.45
N GLU A 17 -10.78 -0.45 2.74
CA GLU A 17 -10.48 -0.48 1.30
C GLU A 17 -9.23 -1.30 1.00
N ALA A 18 -8.17 -1.14 1.81
CA ALA A 18 -6.96 -1.95 1.70
C ALA A 18 -7.25 -3.43 1.94
N GLY A 19 -7.94 -3.78 3.03
CA GLY A 19 -8.30 -5.16 3.35
C GLY A 19 -9.07 -5.85 2.23
N LYS A 20 -10.07 -5.15 1.67
CA LYS A 20 -10.84 -5.65 0.52
C LYS A 20 -10.00 -5.86 -0.74
N THR A 21 -8.94 -5.07 -0.90
CA THR A 21 -8.04 -5.17 -2.05
C THR A 21 -7.02 -6.29 -1.91
N LEU A 22 -6.48 -6.44 -0.70
CA LEU A 22 -5.60 -7.55 -0.31
C LEU A 22 -6.34 -8.88 -0.50
N ASP A 23 -7.57 -8.98 0.02
CA ASP A 23 -8.45 -10.15 -0.10
C ASP A 23 -8.71 -10.54 -1.56
N LYS A 24 -8.92 -9.54 -2.43
CA LYS A 24 -9.12 -9.74 -3.87
C LYS A 24 -7.84 -10.09 -4.65
N HIS A 25 -6.67 -10.18 -4.00
CA HIS A 25 -5.38 -10.37 -4.66
C HIS A 25 -5.07 -9.32 -5.75
N GLN A 26 -5.69 -8.14 -5.67
CA GLN A 26 -5.47 -7.05 -6.64
C GLN A 26 -4.38 -6.08 -6.21
N ALA A 27 -3.75 -6.35 -5.06
CA ALA A 27 -2.68 -5.54 -4.51
C ALA A 27 -1.32 -6.01 -5.04
N HIS A 28 -0.53 -5.07 -5.56
CA HIS A 28 0.86 -5.34 -5.96
C HIS A 28 1.86 -4.99 -4.86
N LEU A 29 1.53 -3.99 -4.05
CA LEU A 29 2.39 -3.46 -2.99
C LEU A 29 1.55 -2.93 -1.84
N CYS A 30 1.99 -3.21 -0.63
CA CYS A 30 1.48 -2.61 0.58
C CYS A 30 2.59 -1.84 1.29
N VAL A 31 2.28 -0.64 1.76
CA VAL A 31 3.17 0.17 2.58
C VAL A 31 2.51 0.37 3.94
N LEU A 32 3.22 0.02 5.01
CA LEU A 32 2.72 0.02 6.38
C LEU A 32 3.57 0.94 7.24
N ALA A 33 2.92 1.82 7.98
CA ALA A 33 3.56 2.64 9.00
C ALA A 33 3.68 1.88 10.33
N SER A 34 4.89 1.77 10.83
CA SER A 34 5.22 1.06 12.07
C SER A 34 4.83 1.87 13.32
N ASN A 35 4.72 3.19 13.21
CA ASN A 35 4.19 4.07 14.27
C ASN A 35 2.66 3.97 14.47
N CYS A 36 2.03 2.86 14.05
CA CYS A 36 0.64 2.59 14.39
C CYS A 36 0.57 2.21 15.87
N GLY A 37 -0.12 3.02 16.69
CA GLY A 37 -0.24 2.79 18.15
C GLY A 37 -0.94 1.48 18.56
N LYS A 38 -1.37 0.66 17.60
CA LYS A 38 -1.98 -0.65 17.81
C LYS A 38 -1.16 -1.74 17.09
N PRO A 39 -0.33 -2.52 17.82
CA PRO A 39 0.53 -3.54 17.22
C PRO A 39 -0.25 -4.69 16.55
N MET A 40 -1.50 -4.91 16.96
CA MET A 40 -2.37 -5.90 16.33
C MET A 40 -2.64 -5.62 14.86
N TYR A 41 -2.78 -4.34 14.47
CA TYR A 41 -2.97 -3.98 13.06
C TYR A 41 -1.73 -4.25 12.22
N ILE A 42 -0.54 -3.97 12.76
CA ILE A 42 0.72 -4.23 12.07
C ILE A 42 0.84 -5.73 11.76
N LYS A 43 0.60 -6.57 12.78
CA LYS A 43 0.64 -8.02 12.61
C LYS A 43 -0.39 -8.55 11.60
N LEU A 44 -1.60 -7.99 11.60
CA LEU A 44 -2.65 -8.39 10.67
C LEU A 44 -2.26 -8.09 9.21
N VAL A 45 -1.68 -6.92 8.95
CA VAL A 45 -1.20 -6.57 7.59
C VAL A 45 -0.02 -7.43 7.18
N GLU A 46 0.92 -7.65 8.09
CA GLU A 46 2.06 -8.53 7.81
C GLU A 46 1.62 -9.94 7.45
N ALA A 47 0.67 -10.50 8.19
CA ALA A 47 0.09 -11.80 7.90
C ALA A 47 -0.59 -11.82 6.54
N LEU A 48 -1.51 -10.87 6.27
CA LEU A 48 -2.22 -10.78 5.00
C LEU A 48 -1.25 -10.61 3.82
N CYS A 49 -0.26 -9.72 3.93
CA CYS A 49 0.73 -9.53 2.86
C CYS A 49 1.57 -10.78 2.64
N GLY A 50 1.94 -11.49 3.71
CA GLY A 50 2.67 -12.75 3.63
C GLY A 50 1.87 -13.87 2.96
N GLU A 51 0.60 -14.04 3.34
CA GLU A 51 -0.29 -15.08 2.78
C GLU A 51 -0.57 -14.84 1.30
N HIS A 52 -0.84 -13.59 0.92
CA HIS A 52 -1.16 -13.23 -0.46
C HIS A 52 0.08 -12.98 -1.34
N GLN A 53 1.30 -13.17 -0.82
CA GLN A 53 2.59 -12.90 -1.49
C GLN A 53 2.73 -11.46 -2.02
N ILE A 54 2.23 -10.50 -1.26
CA ILE A 54 2.26 -9.09 -1.61
C ILE A 54 3.51 -8.47 -1.01
N ASN A 55 4.20 -7.64 -1.80
CA ASN A 55 5.39 -6.95 -1.34
C ASN A 55 5.02 -5.93 -0.25
N LEU A 56 5.60 -6.06 0.94
CA LEU A 56 5.36 -5.18 2.08
C LEU A 56 6.56 -4.24 2.30
N ILE A 57 6.30 -2.94 2.34
CA ILE A 57 7.26 -1.91 2.77
C ILE A 57 6.86 -1.44 4.15
N LYS A 58 7.80 -1.41 5.09
CA LYS A 58 7.60 -0.77 6.39
C LYS A 58 8.25 0.60 6.40
N VAL A 59 7.50 1.60 6.87
CA VAL A 59 7.96 2.97 7.09
C VAL A 59 7.82 3.27 8.57
N ASP A 60 8.74 4.03 9.16
CA ASP A 60 8.67 4.36 10.58
C ASP A 60 7.49 5.30 10.87
N ASP A 61 7.37 6.40 10.13
CA ASP A 61 6.37 7.44 10.36
C ASP A 61 5.21 7.40 9.36
N ASN A 62 3.98 7.39 9.87
CA ASN A 62 2.77 7.59 9.06
C ASN A 62 2.70 9.00 8.44
N LYS A 63 3.37 9.98 9.04
CA LYS A 63 3.47 11.34 8.49
C LYS A 63 4.28 11.37 7.19
N LYS A 64 5.44 10.70 7.17
CA LYS A 64 6.25 10.53 5.95
C LYS A 64 5.47 9.74 4.89
N LEU A 65 4.72 8.72 5.30
CA LEU A 65 3.84 7.97 4.41
C LEU A 65 2.83 8.88 3.71
N GLY A 66 2.20 9.81 4.45
CA GLY A 66 1.28 10.81 3.92
C GLY A 66 1.94 11.74 2.90
N GLU A 67 3.17 12.19 3.18
CA GLU A 67 3.97 13.00 2.26
C GLU A 67 4.30 12.23 0.96
N TRP A 68 4.62 10.94 1.05
CA TRP A 68 4.96 10.10 -0.11
C TRP A 68 3.79 9.94 -1.09
N ILE A 69 2.57 9.89 -0.58
CA ILE A 69 1.36 9.81 -1.41
C ILE A 69 0.84 11.19 -1.81
N GLY A 70 1.49 12.28 -1.38
CA GLY A 70 1.06 13.64 -1.66
C GLY A 70 -0.22 14.04 -0.91
N LEU A 71 -0.58 13.34 0.16
CA LEU A 71 -1.64 13.77 1.09
C LEU A 71 -1.04 14.65 2.17
N GLU A 72 -0.45 15.77 1.77
CA GLU A 72 -0.17 16.87 2.68
C GLU A 72 -1.38 17.79 2.70
N ILE A 73 -2.27 17.57 3.66
CA ILE A 73 -3.36 18.50 3.96
C ILE A 73 -2.79 19.54 4.92
N GLU A 74 -2.47 20.72 4.36
CA GLU A 74 -2.22 21.96 5.11
C GLU A 74 -3.37 22.14 6.13
N GLY A 75 -3.11 21.82 7.40
CA GLY A 75 -4.13 21.89 8.45
C GLY A 75 -4.45 20.59 9.20
N GLY A 76 -3.61 19.56 9.11
CA GLY A 76 -3.61 18.46 10.10
C GLY A 76 -4.63 17.36 9.85
N GLY A 77 -4.75 16.89 8.61
CA GLY A 77 -5.67 15.80 8.30
C GLY A 77 -5.06 14.39 8.25
N SER A 78 -5.98 13.44 8.07
CA SER A 78 -5.84 11.99 8.29
C SER A 78 -4.48 11.40 7.97
N LEU A 79 -3.75 11.08 9.04
CA LEU A 79 -2.59 10.19 8.99
C LEU A 79 -3.03 8.82 8.45
N VAL A 80 -2.57 8.48 7.25
CA VAL A 80 -2.76 7.13 6.71
C VAL A 80 -1.74 6.20 7.35
N ASN A 81 -2.21 5.17 8.06
CA ASN A 81 -1.32 4.18 8.68
C ASN A 81 -0.82 3.11 7.70
N TRP A 82 -1.50 2.94 6.57
CA TRP A 82 -1.09 2.04 5.52
C TRP A 82 -1.62 2.51 4.17
N VAL A 83 -1.03 1.99 3.10
CA VAL A 83 -1.40 2.26 1.70
C VAL A 83 -1.27 0.96 0.91
N VAL A 84 -2.23 0.70 0.02
CA VAL A 84 -2.17 -0.43 -0.90
C VAL A 84 -2.19 0.09 -2.33
N VAL A 85 -1.19 -0.30 -3.12
CA VAL A 85 -1.10 0.01 -4.55
C VAL A 85 -1.71 -1.14 -5.34
N LYS A 86 -2.77 -0.82 -6.08
CA LYS A 86 -3.51 -1.76 -6.93
C LYS A 86 -2.90 -1.85 -8.32
N ASP A 87 -2.48 -0.71 -8.85
CA ASP A 87 -1.95 -0.63 -10.20
C ASP A 87 -1.03 0.57 -10.28
N TYR A 88 0.15 0.39 -10.87
CA TYR A 88 1.13 1.47 -11.02
C TYR A 88 0.85 2.37 -12.23
N GLY A 89 -0.22 2.12 -12.98
CA GLY A 89 -0.52 2.77 -14.24
C GLY A 89 0.46 2.32 -15.33
N LYS A 90 0.98 3.29 -16.11
CA LYS A 90 1.95 3.02 -17.17
C LYS A 90 3.25 2.45 -16.58
N GLU A 91 3.75 1.37 -17.18
CA GLU A 91 5.08 0.85 -16.84
C GLU A 91 6.12 1.95 -17.00
N SER A 92 6.68 2.36 -15.87
CA SER A 92 7.65 3.43 -15.76
C SER A 92 8.82 2.95 -14.91
N GLN A 93 9.94 3.65 -15.02
CA GLN A 93 11.22 3.31 -14.36
C GLN A 93 11.07 3.10 -12.84
N ALA A 94 10.09 3.76 -12.21
CA ALA A 94 9.74 3.58 -10.81
C ALA A 94 9.27 2.16 -10.46
N LYS A 95 8.47 1.52 -11.33
CA LYS A 95 7.99 0.14 -11.10
C LYS A 95 9.16 -0.85 -11.14
N ASP A 96 10.08 -0.66 -12.08
CA ASP A 96 11.24 -1.53 -12.24
C ASP A 96 12.20 -1.38 -11.05
N ALA A 97 12.46 -0.15 -10.61
CA ALA A 97 13.26 0.13 -9.41
C ALA A 97 12.67 -0.52 -8.15
N ILE A 98 11.35 -0.44 -7.96
CA ILE A 98 10.67 -1.09 -6.82
C ILE A 98 10.78 -2.61 -6.93
N LYS A 99 10.53 -3.17 -8.12
CA LYS A 99 10.62 -4.62 -8.36
C LYS A 99 12.04 -5.14 -8.13
N GLU A 100 13.05 -4.40 -8.57
CA GLU A 100 14.46 -4.71 -8.34
C GLU A 100 14.83 -4.59 -6.86
N TYR A 101 14.36 -3.56 -6.16
CA TYR A 101 14.55 -3.41 -4.72
C TYR A 101 14.06 -4.66 -3.97
N PHE A 102 12.87 -5.17 -4.30
CA PHE A 102 12.37 -6.41 -3.70
C PHE A 102 13.10 -7.67 -4.18
N ARG A 103 13.57 -7.71 -5.43
CA ARG A 103 14.39 -8.82 -5.97
C ARG A 103 15.73 -8.94 -5.24
N CYS A 104 16.38 -7.83 -4.91
CA CYS A 104 17.66 -7.81 -4.21
C CYS A 104 17.55 -8.05 -2.70
N LYS A 105 16.35 -7.83 -2.12
CA LYS A 105 16.11 -8.01 -0.69
C LYS A 105 15.63 -9.42 -0.31
N LYS A 106 15.44 -10.30 -1.31
CA LYS A 106 15.07 -11.71 -1.15
C LYS A 106 16.31 -12.58 -1.21
#